data_AF-A0A536ZAX8-F1
#
_entry.id   AF-A0A536ZAX8-F1
#
_cell.length_a   1.000
_cell.length_b   1.000
_cell.length_c   1.000
_cell.angle_alpha   90.00
_cell.angle_beta   90.00
_cell.angle_gamma   90.00
#
_symmetry.space_group_name_H-M   'P 1'
#
loop_
_entity.id
_entity.type
_entity.pdbx_description
1 polymer ?
#
loop_
_entity_poly.entity_id
_entity_poly.type
_entity_poly.pdbx_seq_one_letter_code
_entity_poly.pdbx_strand_id
1 'polypeptide(L)' 'MLRQLGRLISCKDASRAISQMQDGSVPLPLYLRIRLHLLWCEACKRFEQQMRFLHQAMRRYRQ' A
#
# COMPACT_ATOMS: atom_id res chain seq x y z
N MET A 1 -8.91 22.06 4.50
CA MET A 1 -8.62 21.66 3.11
C MET A 1 -7.71 20.42 2.94
N LEU A 2 -7.28 19.70 3.99
CA LEU A 2 -6.44 18.49 3.81
C LEU A 2 -7.21 17.21 3.40
N ARG A 3 -8.55 17.22 3.47
CA ARG A 3 -9.39 16.03 3.26
C ARG A 3 -9.42 15.52 1.80
N GLN A 4 -8.99 16.34 0.83
CA GLN A 4 -8.92 15.97 -0.60
C GLN A 4 -7.57 15.38 -1.02
N LEU A 5 -6.49 15.61 -0.27
CA LEU A 5 -5.17 15.00 -0.59
C LEU A 5 -5.19 13.48 -0.44
N GLY A 6 -6.04 12.92 0.44
CA GLY A 6 -6.29 11.48 0.52
C GLY A 6 -6.97 10.88 -0.73
N ARG A 7 -7.53 11.71 -1.63
CA ARG A 7 -8.11 11.30 -2.91
C ARG A 7 -7.17 11.44 -4.11
N LEU A 8 -5.90 11.82 -3.91
CA LEU A 8 -4.89 11.87 -4.98
C LEU A 8 -4.75 10.53 -5.74
N ILE A 9 -5.19 9.44 -5.12
CA ILE A 9 -5.10 8.07 -5.60
C ILE A 9 -6.36 7.33 -5.15
N SER A 10 -6.99 6.58 -6.05
CA SER A 10 -8.17 5.78 -5.73
C SER A 10 -7.79 4.58 -4.86
N CYS A 11 -8.72 4.02 -4.08
CA CYS A 11 -8.46 2.80 -3.31
C CYS A 11 -8.03 1.62 -4.21
N LYS A 12 -8.48 1.60 -5.47
CA LYS A 12 -8.11 0.59 -6.48
C LYS A 12 -6.65 0.74 -6.93
N ASP A 13 -6.21 1.97 -7.16
CA ASP A 13 -4.82 2.24 -7.52
C ASP A 13 -3.90 2.05 -6.31
N ALA A 14 -4.40 2.39 -5.10
CA ALA A 14 -3.69 2.14 -3.85
C ALA A 14 -3.46 0.65 -3.62
N SER A 15 -4.50 -0.19 -3.76
CA SER A 15 -4.36 -1.63 -3.58
C SER A 15 -3.43 -2.26 -4.63
N ARG A 16 -3.52 -1.82 -5.90
CA ARG A 16 -2.58 -2.23 -6.96
C ARG A 16 -1.14 -1.88 -6.60
N ALA A 17 -0.90 -0.64 -6.18
CA ALA A 17 0.44 -0.19 -5.88
C ALA A 17 0.98 -0.84 -4.59
N ILE A 18 0.13 -1.09 -3.57
CA ILE A 18 0.49 -1.88 -2.40
C ILE A 18 0.93 -3.30 -2.80
N SER A 19 0.25 -3.95 -3.76
CA SER A 19 0.69 -5.24 -4.30
C SER A 19 2.07 -5.12 -4.96
N GLN A 20 2.27 -4.14 -5.84
CA GLN A 20 3.54 -3.91 -6.53
C GLN A 20 4.70 -3.58 -5.57
N MET A 21 4.41 -2.98 -4.41
CA MET A 21 5.42 -2.73 -3.38
C MET A 21 5.97 -4.04 -2.80
N GLN A 22 5.15 -5.08 -2.71
CA GLN A 22 5.60 -6.40 -2.24
C GLN A 22 6.54 -7.06 -3.26
N ASP A 23 6.37 -6.74 -4.54
CA ASP A 23 7.21 -7.23 -5.63
C ASP A 23 8.46 -6.34 -5.90
N GLY A 24 8.61 -5.24 -5.14
CA GLY A 24 9.75 -4.31 -5.23
C GLY A 24 9.69 -3.34 -6.43
N SER A 25 8.54 -3.18 -7.09
CA SER A 25 8.44 -2.51 -8.39
C SER A 25 7.96 -1.05 -8.34
N VAL A 26 7.94 -0.40 -7.18
CA VAL A 26 7.25 0.90 -7.01
C VAL A 26 8.23 2.08 -6.93
N PRO A 27 8.05 3.13 -7.75
CA PRO A 27 8.88 4.33 -7.70
C PRO A 27 8.63 5.17 -6.43
N LEU A 28 9.69 5.78 -5.88
CA LEU A 28 9.66 6.55 -4.62
C LEU A 28 8.55 7.62 -4.51
N PRO A 29 8.21 8.39 -5.57
CA PRO A 29 7.11 9.36 -5.48
C PRO A 29 5.73 8.71 -5.27
N LEU A 30 5.53 7.51 -5.83
CA LEU A 30 4.28 6.76 -5.67
C LEU A 30 4.17 6.20 -4.24
N TYR A 31 5.29 5.80 -3.64
CA TYR A 31 5.34 5.37 -2.24
C TYR A 31 4.85 6.45 -1.27
N LEU A 32 5.29 7.70 -1.46
CA LEU A 32 4.85 8.83 -0.64
C LEU A 32 3.35 9.09 -0.77
N ARG A 33 2.79 9.00 -1.99
CA ARG A 33 1.34 9.14 -2.22
C ARG A 33 0.53 8.07 -1.50
N ILE A 34 0.99 6.81 -1.52
CA ILE A 34 0.33 5.72 -0.80
C ILE A 34 0.40 5.95 0.71
N ARG A 35 1.58 6.31 1.25
CA ARG A 35 1.73 6.64 2.68
C ARG A 35 0.72 7.69 3.12
N LEU A 36 0.53 8.75 2.33
CA LEU A 36 -0.49 9.78 2.60
C LEU A 36 -1.92 9.21 2.53
N HIS A 37 -2.24 8.39 1.52
CA HIS A 37 -3.56 7.75 1.41
C HIS A 37 -3.87 6.83 2.61
N LEU A 38 -2.89 6.08 3.09
CA LEU A 38 -3.01 5.18 4.24
C LEU A 38 -3.27 5.92 5.57
N LEU A 39 -2.96 7.23 5.65
CA LEU A 39 -3.32 8.04 6.82
C LEU A 39 -4.82 8.33 6.90
N TRP A 40 -5.53 8.34 5.77
CA TRP A 40 -6.96 8.62 5.70
C TRP A 40 -7.83 7.38 5.42
N CYS A 41 -7.30 6.36 4.76
CA CYS A 41 -8.04 5.17 4.37
C CYS A 41 -7.66 3.97 5.22
N GLU A 42 -8.50 3.66 6.21
CA GLU A 42 -8.27 2.51 7.09
C GLU A 42 -8.39 1.17 6.35
N ALA A 43 -9.25 1.07 5.33
CA ALA A 43 -9.40 -0.13 4.52
C ALA A 43 -8.08 -0.49 3.79
N CYS A 44 -7.45 0.49 3.13
CA CYS A 44 -6.16 0.29 2.49
C CYS A 44 -5.04 0.01 3.49
N LYS A 45 -5.11 0.58 4.70
CA LYS A 45 -4.16 0.30 5.79
C LYS A 45 -4.24 -1.16 6.25
N ARG A 46 -5.45 -1.71 6.43
CA ARG A 46 -5.64 -3.12 6.77
C ARG A 46 -5.17 -4.05 5.64
N PHE A 47 -5.47 -3.69 4.39
CA PHE A 47 -5.00 -4.44 3.23
C PHE A 47 -3.47 -4.50 3.13
N GLU A 48 -2.78 -3.38 3.38
CA GLU A 48 -1.31 -3.33 3.39
C GLU A 48 -0.71 -4.26 4.47
N GLN A 49 -1.31 -4.27 5.66
CA GLN A 49 -0.88 -5.15 6.75
C GLN A 49 -1.08 -6.63 6.39
N GLN A 50 -2.22 -6.99 5.78
CA GLN A 50 -2.49 -8.36 5.31
C GLN A 50 -1.48 -8.80 4.25
N MET A 51 -1.20 -7.94 3.26
CA MET A 51 -0.23 -8.23 2.21
C MET A 51 1.19 -8.39 2.76
N ARG A 52 1.58 -7.58 3.75
CA ARG A 52 2.87 -7.74 4.45
C ARG A 52 2.96 -9.04 5.21
N PHE A 53 1.90 -9.42 5.93
CA PHE A 53 1.84 -10.68 6.65
C PHE A 53 2.02 -11.87 5.69
N LEU A 54 1.24 -11.90 4.60
CA LEU A 54 1.34 -12.95 3.58
C LEU A 54 2.74 -13.01 2.97
N HIS A 55 3.31 -11.87 2.59
CA HIS A 55 4.63 -11.83 1.99
C HIS A 55 5.73 -12.31 2.94
N GLN A 56 5.66 -11.95 4.23
CA GLN A 56 6.60 -12.45 5.24
C GLN A 56 6.44 -13.96 5.47
N ALA A 57 5.20 -14.46 5.55
CA ALA A 57 4.92 -15.88 5.69
C ALA A 57 5.48 -16.68 4.49
N MET A 58 5.28 -16.20 3.27
CA MET A 58 5.82 -16.81 2.05
C MET A 58 7.35 -16.78 2.01
N ARG A 59 7.97 -15.67 2.43
CA ARG A 59 9.44 -15.59 2.53
C ARG A 59 10.00 -16.56 3.56
N ARG A 60 9.29 -16.80 4.67
CA ARG A 60 9.66 -17.77 5.70
C ARG A 60 9.44 -19.21 5.24
N TYR A 61 8.42 -19.47 4.43
CA TYR A 61 8.15 -20.79 3.85
C TYR A 61 9.19 -21.20 2.78
N ARG A 62 9.75 -20.22 2.06
CA ARG A 62 10.78 -20.45 1.04
C ARG A 62 12.18 -20.73 1.65
N GLN A 63 12.39 -20.39 2.92
CA GLN A 63 13.64 -20.67 3.66
C GLN A 63 13.58 -22.07 4.25
#